data_AF-A0A8J6TCM7-F1
#
_entry.id   AF-A0A8J6TCM7-F1
#
_cell.length_a   1.000
_cell.length_b   1.000
_cell.length_c   1.000
_cell.angle_alpha   90.00
_cell.angle_beta   90.00
_cell.angle_gamma   90.00
#
_symmetry.space_group_name_H-M   'P 1'
#
loop_
_entity.id
_entity.type
_entity.pdbx_description
1 polymer ?
#
loop_
_entity_poly.entity_id
_entity_poly.type
_entity_poly.pdbx_seq_one_letter_code
_entity_poly.pdbx_strand_id
1 'polypeptide(L)'
;MNVKRLLITCLAVDCLLLSACVPGKQQLVLSDSAVAPPRSVVVQPTLDEAGKTSADQKFKAMALGFANSRIEEYLLKQERWKELDGQRGLTRLDSEQSAEMIECFHEMHKIIGGYSQLRGGEMEGVLQAGPGFGSETIFVLQQADIDFVEGRCGALLTDEWGGGAIGAPEGAGEIQQAENLMAERFAADDFTGVISAWQQVQESMRSQLSVSSRLQYVQALIDLRYHQVAIPVLDQLLSEFGIPDHPELDALALGTALGDLYLVTGDYKLAEKQYGNLLQLVDQANLKKDWANRQLALLAVGQRGGLELREYGALLADYLSFNPTRDGYKLVWAANAFLKKYPYSPVKGNVERIRIDAQNHADQWLSGYMQEVETLTQEKRFQDSSEKLATVTPEIIDETTRLQIQQKLEALKEAEKLEQEQQVLARQQVLQEQWDESVRILESGAYDEAIQMFTQLLETDLGEQARSKIKDVALSAAKDDRRKAADLFIRSTRAADLETRKQLLLESRRYLLGILEKYPDVDIVDKVMGNIQRVEKDLHAIDPVLLRSPEAATQSGIIE
;
A
#
# COMPACT_ATOMS: atom_id res chain seq x y z
N MET A 1 -10.01 14.39 -22.80
CA MET A 1 -10.63 13.56 -21.75
C MET A 1 -9.95 12.19 -21.80
N ASN A 2 -9.25 11.79 -20.75
CA ASN A 2 -8.63 10.45 -20.58
C ASN A 2 -9.71 9.38 -20.34
N VAL A 3 -9.62 8.11 -20.74
CA VAL A 3 -10.72 7.13 -20.51
C VAL A 3 -10.80 6.57 -19.09
N LYS A 4 -9.77 6.75 -18.24
CA LYS A 4 -10.00 6.77 -16.77
C LYS A 4 -11.15 7.75 -16.44
N ARG A 5 -11.38 8.78 -17.26
CA ARG A 5 -12.57 9.66 -17.23
C ARG A 5 -13.77 9.21 -18.04
N LEU A 6 -13.68 8.41 -19.11
CA LEU A 6 -14.90 7.88 -19.76
C LEU A 6 -15.69 6.95 -18.84
N LEU A 7 -15.00 6.28 -17.90
CA LEU A 7 -15.62 5.52 -16.80
C LEU A 7 -15.93 6.38 -15.55
N ILE A 8 -15.28 7.54 -15.36
CA ILE A 8 -15.45 8.41 -14.16
C ILE A 8 -16.36 9.64 -14.41
N THR A 9 -16.64 10.05 -15.66
CA THR A 9 -17.49 11.23 -15.98
C THR A 9 -18.98 10.93 -16.11
N CYS A 10 -19.49 9.89 -15.45
CA CYS A 10 -20.93 9.73 -15.27
C CYS A 10 -21.54 10.67 -14.20
N LEU A 11 -20.75 11.48 -13.48
CA LEU A 11 -21.30 12.43 -12.51
C LEU A 11 -20.51 13.75 -12.47
N ALA A 12 -21.26 14.85 -12.40
CA ALA A 12 -20.89 16.24 -12.15
C ALA A 12 -20.82 17.19 -13.38
N VAL A 13 -21.92 17.93 -13.60
CA VAL A 13 -21.93 19.28 -14.20
C VAL A 13 -22.77 20.24 -13.34
N ASP A 14 -22.04 21.13 -12.67
CA ASP A 14 -22.32 22.52 -12.25
C ASP A 14 -23.44 22.92 -11.27
N CYS A 15 -23.00 23.58 -10.18
CA CYS A 15 -23.62 24.84 -9.73
C CYS A 15 -22.63 25.75 -8.96
N LEU A 16 -22.27 26.90 -9.55
CA LEU A 16 -21.66 28.04 -8.86
C LEU A 16 -22.31 29.33 -9.37
N LEU A 17 -22.96 30.08 -8.48
CA LEU A 17 -23.12 31.54 -8.58
C LEU A 17 -23.16 32.22 -7.20
N LEU A 18 -22.12 33.05 -6.99
CA LEU A 18 -22.10 34.43 -6.42
C LEU A 18 -22.67 34.78 -5.03
N SER A 19 -21.78 35.25 -4.14
CA SER A 19 -21.87 36.51 -3.34
C SER A 19 -20.59 36.66 -2.47
N ALA A 20 -19.68 37.58 -2.74
CA ALA A 20 -19.58 38.99 -2.31
C ALA A 20 -19.01 39.24 -0.89
N CYS A 21 -17.80 39.84 -0.87
CA CYS A 21 -16.99 40.58 0.12
C CYS A 21 -17.50 40.91 1.55
N VAL A 22 -16.60 40.81 2.56
CA VAL A 22 -16.20 41.86 3.55
C VAL A 22 -14.88 41.43 4.27
N PRO A 23 -13.90 42.33 4.56
CA PRO A 23 -12.65 41.99 5.24
C PRO A 23 -12.71 42.20 6.77
N GLY A 24 -12.18 41.23 7.54
CA GLY A 24 -12.04 41.29 9.00
C GLY A 24 -10.59 41.47 9.44
N LYS A 25 -10.37 42.45 10.32
CA LYS A 25 -9.07 42.96 10.81
C LYS A 25 -8.28 41.92 11.62
N GLN A 26 -6.96 41.90 11.38
CA GLN A 26 -5.96 41.38 12.32
C GLN A 26 -5.91 42.26 13.57
N GLN A 27 -5.90 41.63 14.75
CA GLN A 27 -5.49 42.28 15.98
C GLN A 27 -4.46 41.39 16.68
N LEU A 28 -3.21 41.88 16.70
CA LEU A 28 -2.11 41.37 17.51
C LEU A 28 -2.49 41.47 19.00
N VAL A 29 -2.28 40.40 19.75
CA VAL A 29 -2.09 40.45 21.20
C VAL A 29 -0.85 39.61 21.54
N LEU A 30 0.19 40.30 21.99
CA LEU A 30 1.33 39.77 22.74
C LEU A 30 0.93 39.68 24.22
N SER A 31 1.21 38.57 24.89
CA SER A 31 1.51 38.57 26.33
C SER A 31 2.09 37.23 26.82
N ASP A 32 3.34 37.34 27.26
CA ASP A 32 4.13 36.60 28.26
C ASP A 32 3.61 35.32 28.94
N SER A 33 4.41 34.26 28.76
CA SER A 33 5.15 33.49 29.79
C SER A 33 4.58 33.33 31.21
N ALA A 34 4.19 32.10 31.56
CA ALA A 34 4.41 31.54 32.90
C ALA A 34 4.36 30.00 32.86
N VAL A 35 5.42 29.37 33.38
CA VAL A 35 5.63 27.93 33.53
C VAL A 35 4.83 27.39 34.73
N ALA A 36 4.08 26.30 34.54
CA ALA A 36 3.45 25.51 35.59
C ALA A 36 3.57 23.98 35.30
N PRO A 37 3.64 23.12 36.33
CA PRO A 37 4.21 21.76 36.28
C PRO A 37 3.27 20.68 35.69
N PRO A 38 3.79 19.48 35.35
CA PRO A 38 3.09 18.54 34.46
C PRO A 38 1.92 17.84 35.17
N ARG A 39 0.73 17.98 34.59
CA ARG A 39 -0.42 17.10 34.85
C ARG A 39 -0.41 15.94 33.87
N SER A 40 -0.66 14.75 34.41
CA SER A 40 -0.94 13.48 33.72
C SER A 40 -1.80 13.64 32.47
N VAL A 41 -1.24 13.27 31.31
CA VAL A 41 -1.95 13.25 30.02
C VAL A 41 -2.80 11.98 29.97
N VAL A 42 -4.10 12.16 30.20
CA VAL A 42 -5.13 11.29 29.62
C VAL A 42 -5.15 11.62 28.14
N VAL A 43 -4.84 10.65 27.28
CA VAL A 43 -4.92 10.80 25.82
C VAL A 43 -6.40 10.98 25.46
N GLN A 44 -6.82 12.23 25.30
CA GLN A 44 -8.04 12.56 24.57
C GLN A 44 -7.69 12.68 23.08
N PRO A 45 -8.51 12.10 22.18
CA PRO A 45 -8.31 12.25 20.75
C PRO A 45 -8.49 13.71 20.37
N THR A 46 -7.50 14.27 19.69
CA THR A 46 -7.55 15.64 19.14
C THR A 46 -8.62 15.70 18.05
N LEU A 47 -9.62 16.55 18.27
CA LEU A 47 -10.61 16.94 17.27
C LEU A 47 -9.99 18.03 16.39
N ASP A 48 -9.62 17.69 15.16
CA ASP A 48 -9.32 18.67 14.13
C ASP A 48 -10.61 19.34 13.63
N GLU A 49 -10.52 20.60 13.21
CA GLU A 49 -11.62 21.45 12.72
C GLU A 49 -12.20 20.96 11.38
N ALA A 50 -12.81 19.78 11.39
CA ALA A 50 -13.85 19.29 10.49
C ALA A 50 -14.24 17.90 11.01
N GLY A 51 -15.12 17.83 12.02
CA GLY A 51 -15.42 16.62 12.79
C GLY A 51 -15.81 15.37 11.97
N LYS A 52 -14.80 14.62 11.51
CA LYS A 52 -14.89 13.26 10.96
C LYS A 52 -13.66 12.50 11.44
N THR A 53 -13.87 11.35 12.09
CA THR A 53 -12.77 10.57 12.68
C THR A 53 -12.02 9.77 11.60
N SER A 54 -10.74 9.47 11.82
CA SER A 54 -9.94 8.56 10.97
C SER A 54 -10.62 7.18 10.77
N ALA A 55 -11.42 6.74 11.75
CA ALA A 55 -12.23 5.53 11.65
C ALA A 55 -13.37 5.63 10.62
N ASP A 56 -14.01 6.81 10.49
CA ASP A 56 -15.07 7.05 9.50
C ASP A 56 -14.53 6.99 8.07
N GLN A 57 -13.32 7.51 7.85
CA GLN A 57 -12.67 7.46 6.53
C GLN A 57 -12.27 6.02 6.14
N LYS A 58 -11.77 5.23 7.09
CA LYS A 58 -11.41 3.83 6.86
C LYS A 58 -12.63 2.94 6.63
N PHE A 59 -13.73 3.18 7.36
CA PHE A 59 -15.00 2.49 7.15
C PHE A 59 -15.60 2.81 5.77
N LYS A 60 -15.51 4.07 5.32
CA LYS A 60 -15.97 4.51 3.99
C LYS A 60 -15.16 3.91 2.85
N ALA A 61 -13.84 3.92 2.95
CA ALA A 61 -12.97 3.28 1.96
C ALA A 61 -13.27 1.77 1.82
N MET A 62 -13.56 1.09 2.93
CA MET A 62 -13.96 -0.32 2.95
C MET A 62 -15.35 -0.53 2.33
N ALA A 63 -16.33 0.34 2.65
CA ALA A 63 -17.66 0.28 2.07
C ALA A 63 -17.68 0.56 0.56
N LEU A 64 -16.82 1.46 0.07
CA LEU A 64 -16.62 1.72 -1.36
C LEU A 64 -15.99 0.53 -2.09
N GLY A 65 -14.95 -0.07 -1.50
CA GLY A 65 -14.33 -1.28 -2.04
C GLY A 65 -15.34 -2.43 -2.14
N PHE A 66 -16.18 -2.59 -1.11
CA PHE A 66 -17.26 -3.57 -1.09
C PHE A 66 -18.33 -3.27 -2.17
N ALA A 67 -18.80 -2.02 -2.27
CA ALA A 67 -19.79 -1.63 -3.28
C ALA A 67 -19.28 -1.86 -4.71
N ASN A 68 -18.02 -1.54 -5.00
CA ASN A 68 -17.41 -1.80 -6.31
C ASN A 68 -17.35 -3.29 -6.63
N SER A 69 -16.91 -4.11 -5.67
CA SER A 69 -16.86 -5.57 -5.84
C SER A 69 -18.25 -6.17 -6.08
N ARG A 70 -19.30 -5.69 -5.38
CA ARG A 70 -20.67 -6.15 -5.62
C ARG A 70 -21.19 -5.72 -6.98
N ILE A 71 -20.93 -4.49 -7.42
CA ILE A 71 -21.32 -4.03 -8.77
C ILE A 71 -20.68 -4.93 -9.83
N GLU A 72 -19.38 -5.21 -9.72
CA GLU A 72 -18.67 -6.10 -10.65
C GLU A 72 -19.27 -7.50 -10.70
N GLU A 73 -19.57 -8.09 -9.54
CA GLU A 73 -20.20 -9.41 -9.47
C GLU A 73 -21.58 -9.44 -10.12
N TYR A 74 -22.38 -8.38 -9.95
CA TYR A 74 -23.70 -8.28 -10.56
C TYR A 74 -23.66 -8.02 -12.07
N LEU A 75 -22.64 -7.31 -12.57
CA LEU A 75 -22.41 -7.16 -14.01
C LEU A 75 -22.06 -8.52 -14.66
N LEU A 76 -21.29 -9.37 -13.99
CA LEU A 76 -21.04 -10.74 -14.46
C LEU A 76 -22.33 -11.58 -14.51
N LYS A 77 -23.18 -11.46 -13.48
CA LYS A 77 -24.51 -12.12 -13.45
C LYS A 77 -25.44 -11.60 -14.55
N GLN A 78 -25.33 -10.32 -14.91
CA GLN A 78 -26.08 -9.73 -16.01
C GLN A 78 -25.66 -10.29 -17.37
N GLU A 79 -24.38 -10.57 -17.58
CA GLU A 79 -23.93 -11.26 -18.80
C GLU A 79 -24.46 -12.69 -18.87
N ARG A 80 -24.44 -13.44 -17.76
CA ARG A 80 -25.09 -14.75 -17.67
C ARG A 80 -26.60 -14.67 -17.94
N TRP A 81 -27.24 -13.61 -17.47
CA TRP A 81 -28.66 -13.35 -17.74
C TRP A 81 -28.95 -13.18 -19.23
N LYS A 82 -28.11 -12.43 -19.96
CA LYS A 82 -28.23 -12.25 -21.42
C LYS A 82 -28.04 -13.56 -22.17
N GLU A 83 -27.16 -14.44 -21.69
CA GLU A 83 -26.98 -15.77 -22.25
C GLU A 83 -28.27 -16.62 -22.08
N LEU A 84 -28.84 -16.63 -20.88
CA LEU A 84 -30.11 -17.32 -20.59
C LEU A 84 -31.28 -16.75 -21.40
N ASP A 85 -31.35 -15.42 -21.56
CA ASP A 85 -32.37 -14.75 -22.37
C ASP A 85 -32.22 -15.07 -23.86
N GLY A 86 -30.99 -15.11 -24.39
CA GLY A 86 -30.69 -15.57 -25.74
C GLY A 86 -31.07 -17.04 -26.00
N GLN A 87 -30.98 -17.88 -24.96
CA GLN A 87 -31.39 -19.29 -25.00
C GLN A 87 -32.92 -19.50 -24.91
N ARG A 88 -33.72 -18.47 -24.61
CA ARG A 88 -35.19 -18.54 -24.62
C ARG A 88 -35.77 -18.87 -26.00
N GLY A 89 -35.04 -18.56 -27.07
CA GLY A 89 -35.42 -18.96 -28.43
C GLY A 89 -35.31 -20.46 -28.68
N LEU A 90 -34.48 -21.17 -27.90
CA LEU A 90 -34.17 -22.59 -28.05
C LEU A 90 -34.90 -23.48 -27.04
N THR A 91 -35.22 -22.94 -25.86
CA THR A 91 -35.91 -23.65 -24.78
C THR A 91 -37.26 -23.01 -24.52
N ARG A 92 -38.35 -23.77 -24.66
CA ARG A 92 -39.72 -23.27 -24.56
C ARG A 92 -40.08 -23.03 -23.08
N LEU A 93 -39.63 -21.92 -22.52
CA LEU A 93 -40.05 -21.46 -21.19
C LEU A 93 -41.55 -21.23 -21.18
N ASP A 94 -42.22 -21.62 -20.10
CA ASP A 94 -43.62 -21.26 -19.91
C ASP A 94 -43.77 -19.78 -19.51
N SER A 95 -45.01 -19.29 -19.48
CA SER A 95 -45.32 -17.90 -19.17
C SER A 95 -44.98 -17.51 -17.73
N GLU A 96 -44.95 -18.47 -16.81
CA GLU A 96 -44.66 -18.25 -15.39
C GLU A 96 -43.15 -18.08 -15.17
N GLN A 97 -42.34 -18.97 -15.76
CA GLN A 97 -40.88 -18.89 -15.78
C GLN A 97 -40.38 -17.61 -16.49
N SER A 98 -41.07 -17.19 -17.55
CA SER A 98 -40.72 -15.97 -18.27
C SER A 98 -40.96 -14.71 -17.42
N ALA A 99 -42.04 -14.70 -16.63
CA ALA A 99 -42.37 -13.61 -15.72
C ALA A 99 -41.41 -13.56 -14.52
N GLU A 100 -41.09 -14.71 -13.92
CA GLU A 100 -40.14 -14.83 -12.80
C GLU A 100 -38.75 -14.34 -13.20
N MET A 101 -38.30 -14.68 -14.40
CA MET A 101 -37.05 -14.13 -14.95
C MET A 101 -37.08 -12.60 -15.09
N ILE A 102 -38.16 -12.01 -15.61
CA ILE A 102 -38.23 -10.54 -15.76
C ILE A 102 -38.18 -9.86 -14.38
N GLU A 103 -38.83 -10.45 -13.38
CA GLU A 103 -38.81 -9.96 -12.00
C GLU A 103 -37.40 -10.02 -11.39
N CYS A 104 -36.71 -11.15 -11.55
CA CYS A 104 -35.33 -11.29 -11.10
C CYS A 104 -34.36 -10.33 -11.80
N PHE A 105 -34.54 -10.08 -13.09
CA PHE A 105 -33.76 -9.07 -13.80
C PHE A 105 -33.97 -7.66 -13.22
N HIS A 106 -35.20 -7.30 -12.89
CA HIS A 106 -35.49 -6.01 -12.26
C HIS A 106 -34.89 -5.89 -10.84
N GLU A 107 -34.98 -6.93 -10.01
CA GLU A 107 -34.37 -6.91 -8.67
C GLU A 107 -32.84 -6.83 -8.74
N MET A 108 -32.21 -7.51 -9.71
CA MET A 108 -30.77 -7.40 -9.96
C MET A 108 -30.36 -5.96 -10.32
N HIS A 109 -31.07 -5.33 -11.26
CA HIS A 109 -30.80 -3.95 -11.67
C HIS A 109 -31.02 -2.93 -10.56
N LYS A 110 -32.00 -3.18 -9.69
CA LYS A 110 -32.26 -2.37 -8.49
C LYS A 110 -31.11 -2.47 -7.48
N ILE A 111 -30.50 -3.64 -7.31
CA ILE A 111 -29.31 -3.83 -6.45
C ILE A 111 -28.08 -3.13 -7.05
N ILE A 112 -27.82 -3.29 -8.35
CA ILE A 112 -26.76 -2.57 -9.07
C ILE A 112 -26.94 -1.05 -8.93
N GLY A 113 -28.18 -0.57 -9.13
CA GLY A 113 -28.54 0.83 -8.96
C GLY A 113 -28.31 1.32 -7.53
N GLY A 114 -28.68 0.53 -6.52
CA GLY A 114 -28.47 0.85 -5.11
C GLY A 114 -26.98 0.96 -4.73
N TYR A 115 -26.14 0.01 -5.16
CA TYR A 115 -24.69 0.10 -4.91
C TYR A 115 -24.03 1.22 -5.72
N SER A 116 -24.50 1.49 -6.94
CA SER A 116 -24.02 2.60 -7.76
C SER A 116 -24.38 3.96 -7.16
N GLN A 117 -25.56 4.08 -6.55
CA GLN A 117 -25.98 5.26 -5.78
C GLN A 117 -25.18 5.41 -4.48
N LEU A 118 -24.90 4.31 -3.78
CA LEU A 118 -24.03 4.31 -2.60
C LEU A 118 -22.61 4.80 -2.95
N ARG A 119 -22.09 4.39 -4.12
CA ARG A 119 -20.84 4.88 -4.70
C ARG A 119 -20.91 6.36 -5.08
N GLY A 120 -22.01 6.81 -5.68
CA GLY A 120 -22.21 8.20 -6.13
C GLY A 120 -22.46 9.21 -5.00
N GLY A 121 -23.10 8.78 -3.91
CA GLY A 121 -23.46 9.62 -2.76
C GLY A 121 -22.28 10.24 -2.01
N GLU A 122 -21.08 9.68 -2.14
CA GLU A 122 -19.88 10.25 -1.53
C GLU A 122 -19.27 11.40 -2.35
N MET A 123 -19.58 11.49 -3.65
CA MET A 123 -19.15 12.61 -4.50
C MET A 123 -19.91 13.90 -4.17
N GLU A 124 -21.19 13.80 -3.78
CA GLU A 124 -22.01 14.95 -3.34
C GLU A 124 -21.81 15.32 -1.86
N GLY A 125 -21.51 14.35 -0.98
CA GLY A 125 -21.25 14.59 0.45
C GLY A 125 -19.96 15.36 0.77
N VAL A 126 -19.12 15.60 -0.25
CA VAL A 126 -17.96 16.51 -0.19
C VAL A 126 -18.33 17.94 -0.61
N LEU A 127 -19.47 18.13 -1.27
CA LEU A 127 -19.88 19.43 -1.83
C LEU A 127 -21.11 20.07 -1.17
N GLN A 128 -22.01 19.33 -0.51
CA GLN A 128 -23.06 19.90 0.34
C GLN A 128 -23.44 18.98 1.50
N ALA A 129 -23.75 19.57 2.67
CA ALA A 129 -24.32 18.89 3.84
C ALA A 129 -25.80 18.49 3.60
N GLY A 130 -26.03 17.63 2.61
CA GLY A 130 -27.30 16.92 2.44
C GLY A 130 -27.43 15.76 3.44
N PRO A 131 -28.64 15.19 3.60
CA PRO A 131 -28.84 14.02 4.45
C PRO A 131 -28.04 12.86 3.86
N GLY A 132 -26.91 12.51 4.50
CA GLY A 132 -26.10 11.38 4.08
C GLY A 132 -26.93 10.09 4.08
N PHE A 133 -26.51 9.11 3.28
CA PHE A 133 -27.08 7.76 3.31
C PHE A 133 -27.15 7.26 4.76
N GLY A 134 -28.37 7.08 5.28
CA GLY A 134 -28.59 6.54 6.60
C GLY A 134 -28.14 5.07 6.64
N SER A 135 -27.70 4.60 7.81
CA SER A 135 -27.40 3.18 8.05
C SER A 135 -28.56 2.25 7.65
N GLU A 136 -29.79 2.76 7.72
CA GLU A 136 -31.01 2.07 7.31
C GLU A 136 -31.07 1.78 5.79
N THR A 137 -30.64 2.72 4.93
CA THR A 137 -30.63 2.51 3.47
C THR A 137 -29.58 1.49 3.05
N ILE A 138 -28.42 1.48 3.72
CA ILE A 138 -27.37 0.47 3.51
C ILE A 138 -27.86 -0.90 3.95
N PHE A 139 -28.54 -1.00 5.09
CA PHE A 139 -29.10 -2.26 5.58
C PHE A 139 -30.18 -2.81 4.64
N VAL A 140 -31.07 -1.95 4.13
CA VAL A 140 -32.11 -2.35 3.15
C VAL A 140 -31.47 -2.84 1.84
N LEU A 141 -30.41 -2.19 1.37
CA LEU A 141 -29.69 -2.61 0.17
C LEU A 141 -28.96 -3.94 0.38
N GLN A 142 -28.30 -4.13 1.53
CA GLN A 142 -27.66 -5.39 1.89
C GLN A 142 -28.68 -6.52 2.06
N GLN A 143 -29.86 -6.23 2.60
CA GLN A 143 -30.91 -7.23 2.71
C GLN A 143 -31.43 -7.63 1.32
N ALA A 144 -31.67 -6.68 0.42
CA ALA A 144 -32.05 -6.97 -0.96
C ALA A 144 -30.98 -7.77 -1.71
N ASP A 145 -29.69 -7.48 -1.44
CA ASP A 145 -28.56 -8.23 -1.97
C ASP A 145 -28.56 -9.70 -1.50
N ILE A 146 -28.71 -9.92 -0.19
CA ILE A 146 -28.80 -11.25 0.41
C ILE A 146 -30.02 -12.00 -0.12
N ASP A 147 -31.18 -11.36 -0.13
CA ASP A 147 -32.44 -11.94 -0.60
C ASP A 147 -32.36 -12.35 -2.08
N PHE A 148 -31.61 -11.60 -2.90
CA PHE A 148 -31.38 -11.96 -4.29
C PHE A 148 -30.46 -13.17 -4.41
N VAL A 149 -29.31 -13.17 -3.73
CA VAL A 149 -28.30 -14.23 -3.83
C VAL A 149 -28.81 -15.55 -3.24
N GLU A 150 -29.47 -15.50 -2.09
CA GLU A 150 -30.00 -16.68 -1.40
C GLU A 150 -31.39 -17.08 -1.92
N GLY A 151 -32.06 -16.18 -2.64
CA GLY A 151 -33.37 -16.38 -3.21
C GLY A 151 -33.37 -17.15 -4.52
N ARG A 152 -34.57 -17.26 -5.10
CA ARG A 152 -34.78 -17.98 -6.37
C ARG A 152 -34.05 -17.32 -7.54
N CYS A 153 -33.86 -16.01 -7.51
CA CYS A 153 -33.14 -15.27 -8.55
C CYS A 153 -31.65 -15.63 -8.59
N GLY A 154 -31.01 -15.77 -7.43
CA GLY A 154 -29.64 -16.27 -7.32
C GLY A 154 -29.53 -17.71 -7.80
N ALA A 155 -30.47 -18.57 -7.39
CA ALA A 155 -30.53 -19.97 -7.83
C ALA A 155 -30.77 -20.16 -9.34
N LEU A 156 -31.45 -19.19 -9.99
CA LEU A 156 -31.67 -19.21 -11.43
C LEU A 156 -30.38 -18.91 -12.23
N LEU A 157 -29.42 -18.25 -11.58
CA LEU A 157 -28.15 -17.84 -12.18
C LEU A 157 -26.98 -18.78 -11.81
N THR A 158 -27.23 -19.82 -11.01
CA THR A 158 -26.26 -20.88 -10.73
C THR A 158 -26.41 -22.03 -11.72
N ASP A 159 -25.34 -22.83 -11.91
CA ASP A 159 -25.27 -23.93 -12.89
C ASP A 159 -26.28 -25.09 -12.66
N GLU A 160 -27.12 -25.02 -11.62
CA GLU A 160 -28.08 -26.05 -11.26
C GLU A 160 -29.48 -25.87 -11.88
N TRP A 161 -29.75 -24.77 -12.60
CA TRP A 161 -31.00 -24.67 -13.36
C TRP A 161 -30.94 -25.58 -14.60
N GLY A 162 -31.64 -26.73 -14.51
CA GLY A 162 -31.59 -27.89 -15.41
C GLY A 162 -32.01 -27.69 -16.86
N GLY A 163 -31.39 -26.75 -17.57
CA GLY A 163 -31.21 -26.78 -19.02
C GLY A 163 -29.85 -27.42 -19.30
N GLY A 164 -29.84 -28.62 -19.87
CA GLY A 164 -28.61 -29.37 -20.15
C GLY A 164 -27.57 -28.52 -20.89
N ALA A 165 -26.30 -28.73 -20.55
CA ALA A 165 -25.14 -28.09 -21.17
C ALA A 165 -25.26 -28.07 -22.72
N ILE A 166 -25.72 -26.95 -23.24
CA ILE A 166 -25.57 -26.60 -24.66
C ILE A 166 -24.17 -25.98 -24.76
N GLY A 167 -23.32 -26.58 -25.59
CA GLY A 167 -21.89 -26.26 -25.66
C GLY A 167 -21.63 -24.77 -25.75
N ALA A 168 -20.73 -24.28 -24.89
CA ALA A 168 -20.19 -22.95 -24.98
C ALA A 168 -19.77 -22.64 -26.42
N PRO A 169 -20.03 -21.43 -26.95
CA PRO A 169 -19.58 -21.08 -28.29
C PRO A 169 -18.08 -21.36 -28.41
N GLU A 170 -17.66 -21.95 -29.54
CA GLU A 170 -16.23 -22.17 -29.83
C GLU A 170 -15.48 -20.85 -29.60
N GLY A 171 -14.54 -20.84 -28.64
CA GLY A 171 -13.74 -19.66 -28.29
C GLY A 171 -14.19 -18.88 -27.04
N ALA A 172 -15.28 -19.25 -26.35
CA ALA A 172 -15.74 -18.55 -25.14
C ALA A 172 -14.65 -18.48 -24.04
N GLY A 173 -13.88 -19.54 -23.86
CA GLY A 173 -12.75 -19.57 -22.93
C GLY A 173 -11.59 -18.65 -23.35
N GLU A 174 -11.36 -18.49 -24.65
CA GLU A 174 -10.32 -17.61 -25.20
C GLU A 174 -10.69 -16.13 -25.02
N ILE A 175 -11.96 -15.79 -25.24
CA ILE A 175 -12.50 -14.44 -25.02
C ILE A 175 -12.36 -14.07 -23.55
N GLN A 176 -12.88 -14.88 -22.63
CA GLN A 176 -12.82 -14.58 -21.19
C GLN A 176 -11.38 -14.46 -20.68
N GLN A 177 -10.48 -15.31 -21.16
CA GLN A 177 -9.06 -15.24 -20.79
C GLN A 177 -8.41 -13.94 -21.28
N ALA A 178 -8.69 -13.54 -22.52
CA ALA A 178 -8.17 -12.29 -23.07
C ALA A 178 -8.70 -11.08 -22.32
N GLU A 179 -9.98 -11.06 -21.95
CA GLU A 179 -10.58 -9.96 -21.18
C GLU A 179 -9.98 -9.83 -19.78
N ASN A 180 -9.80 -10.95 -19.08
CA ASN A 180 -9.15 -10.96 -17.78
C ASN A 180 -7.72 -10.42 -17.86
N LEU A 181 -6.97 -10.87 -18.88
CA LEU A 181 -5.61 -10.38 -19.12
C LEU A 181 -5.60 -8.89 -19.48
N MET A 182 -6.53 -8.42 -20.31
CA MET A 182 -6.67 -7.00 -20.63
C MET A 182 -6.96 -6.17 -19.38
N ALA A 183 -7.88 -6.61 -18.53
CA ALA A 183 -8.23 -5.91 -17.30
C ALA A 183 -7.05 -5.84 -16.31
N GLU A 184 -6.33 -6.94 -16.11
CA GLU A 184 -5.13 -7.01 -15.27
C GLU A 184 -4.05 -6.02 -15.77
N ARG A 185 -3.78 -6.06 -17.08
CA ARG A 185 -2.76 -5.19 -17.72
C ARG A 185 -3.17 -3.73 -17.66
N PHE A 186 -4.44 -3.43 -17.88
CA PHE A 186 -4.97 -2.08 -17.80
C PHE A 186 -4.87 -1.52 -16.38
N ALA A 187 -5.16 -2.33 -15.36
CA ALA A 187 -5.03 -1.94 -13.96
C ALA A 187 -3.57 -1.65 -13.55
N ALA A 188 -2.61 -2.32 -14.18
CA ALA A 188 -1.18 -2.09 -13.99
C ALA A 188 -0.61 -0.93 -14.84
N ASP A 189 -1.45 -0.17 -15.55
CA ASP A 189 -1.07 0.83 -16.56
C ASP A 189 -0.12 0.26 -17.66
N ASP A 190 -0.15 -1.06 -17.91
CA ASP A 190 0.58 -1.77 -18.97
C ASP A 190 -0.24 -1.78 -20.28
N PHE A 191 -0.34 -0.61 -20.91
CA PHE A 191 -1.10 -0.42 -22.15
C PHE A 191 -0.58 -1.26 -23.32
N THR A 192 0.73 -1.54 -23.34
CA THR A 192 1.31 -2.46 -24.33
C THR A 192 0.81 -3.89 -24.15
N GLY A 193 0.68 -4.34 -22.90
CA GLY A 193 0.08 -5.61 -22.55
C GLY A 193 -1.39 -5.72 -22.94
N VAL A 194 -2.16 -4.64 -22.78
CA VAL A 194 -3.57 -4.58 -23.22
C VAL A 194 -3.69 -4.79 -24.74
N ILE A 195 -2.84 -4.12 -25.54
CA ILE A 195 -2.82 -4.29 -27.00
C ILE A 195 -2.42 -5.72 -27.38
N SER A 196 -1.42 -6.29 -26.69
CA SER A 196 -0.98 -7.66 -26.93
C SER A 196 -2.10 -8.68 -26.64
N ALA A 197 -2.81 -8.52 -25.53
CA ALA A 197 -3.95 -9.37 -25.17
C ALA A 197 -5.10 -9.26 -26.19
N TRP A 198 -5.41 -8.05 -26.65
CA TRP A 198 -6.38 -7.82 -27.72
C TRP A 198 -6.00 -8.53 -29.02
N GLN A 199 -4.72 -8.52 -29.38
CA GLN A 199 -4.22 -9.14 -30.61
C GLN A 199 -4.29 -10.67 -30.59
N GLN A 200 -4.30 -11.29 -29.40
CA GLN A 200 -4.48 -12.74 -29.24
C GLN A 200 -5.90 -13.19 -29.59
N VAL A 201 -6.89 -12.30 -29.49
CA VAL A 201 -8.27 -12.57 -29.92
C VAL A 201 -8.35 -12.49 -31.44
N GLN A 202 -8.87 -13.56 -32.05
CA GLN A 202 -9.12 -13.60 -33.50
C GLN A 202 -10.03 -12.44 -33.91
N GLU A 203 -9.76 -11.85 -35.08
CA GLU A 203 -10.45 -10.63 -35.52
C GLU A 203 -11.98 -10.80 -35.60
N SER A 204 -12.46 -11.97 -36.01
CA SER A 204 -13.88 -12.32 -36.05
C SER A 204 -14.56 -12.39 -34.67
N MET A 205 -13.80 -12.56 -33.60
CA MET A 205 -14.30 -12.67 -32.22
C MET A 205 -14.18 -11.35 -31.45
N ARG A 206 -13.47 -10.35 -31.96
CA ARG A 206 -13.23 -9.08 -31.22
C ARG A 206 -14.48 -8.27 -30.97
N SER A 207 -15.50 -8.37 -31.82
CA SER A 207 -16.81 -7.73 -31.59
C SER A 207 -17.60 -8.40 -30.47
N GLN A 208 -17.25 -9.64 -30.09
CA GLN A 208 -17.87 -10.39 -29.01
C GLN A 208 -17.25 -10.05 -27.65
N LEU A 209 -16.12 -9.34 -27.62
CA LEU A 209 -15.57 -8.80 -26.39
C LEU A 209 -16.55 -7.80 -25.77
N SER A 210 -16.59 -7.82 -24.44
CA SER A 210 -17.29 -6.86 -23.62
C SER A 210 -16.91 -5.44 -24.03
N VAL A 211 -17.89 -4.55 -23.85
CA VAL A 211 -17.70 -3.11 -24.04
C VAL A 211 -16.53 -2.59 -23.21
N SER A 212 -16.40 -3.06 -21.96
CA SER A 212 -15.33 -2.67 -21.04
C SER A 212 -13.95 -2.97 -21.63
N SER A 213 -13.71 -4.20 -22.09
CA SER A 213 -12.42 -4.58 -22.69
C SER A 213 -12.15 -3.80 -23.98
N ARG A 214 -13.17 -3.56 -24.81
CA ARG A 214 -13.02 -2.72 -26.02
C ARG A 214 -12.65 -1.27 -25.68
N LEU A 215 -13.23 -0.69 -24.63
CA LEU A 215 -12.87 0.65 -24.14
C LEU A 215 -11.46 0.70 -23.55
N GLN A 216 -11.05 -0.33 -22.80
CA GLN A 216 -9.67 -0.47 -22.29
C GLN A 216 -8.66 -0.50 -23.45
N TYR A 217 -8.98 -1.23 -24.52
CA TYR A 217 -8.15 -1.26 -25.72
C TYR A 217 -8.08 0.11 -26.42
N VAL A 218 -9.21 0.78 -26.63
CA VAL A 218 -9.24 2.14 -27.19
C VAL A 218 -8.40 3.10 -26.35
N GLN A 219 -8.49 3.03 -25.02
CA GLN A 219 -7.69 3.88 -24.15
C GLN A 219 -6.21 3.55 -24.25
N ALA A 220 -5.82 2.27 -24.25
CA ALA A 220 -4.44 1.87 -24.42
C ALA A 220 -3.85 2.42 -25.73
N LEU A 221 -4.64 2.43 -26.82
CA LEU A 221 -4.26 3.05 -28.08
C LEU A 221 -4.10 4.58 -27.95
N ILE A 222 -5.00 5.26 -27.23
CA ILE A 222 -4.92 6.71 -26.99
C ILE A 222 -3.67 7.06 -26.16
N ASP A 223 -3.43 6.36 -25.05
CA ASP A 223 -2.26 6.56 -24.18
C ASP A 223 -0.93 6.37 -24.93
N LEU A 224 -0.89 5.41 -25.85
CA LEU A 224 0.25 5.12 -26.72
C LEU A 224 0.26 5.94 -28.02
N ARG A 225 -0.67 6.88 -28.18
CA ARG A 225 -0.82 7.79 -29.34
C ARG A 225 -1.09 7.09 -30.67
N TYR A 226 -1.61 5.87 -30.65
CA TYR A 226 -2.13 5.16 -31.82
C TYR A 226 -3.54 5.65 -32.20
N HIS A 227 -3.72 6.97 -32.29
CA HIS A 227 -5.01 7.63 -32.52
C HIS A 227 -5.75 7.12 -33.77
N GLN A 228 -5.01 6.89 -34.86
CA GLN A 228 -5.58 6.38 -36.11
C GLN A 228 -6.20 4.98 -35.98
N VAL A 229 -5.66 4.16 -35.07
CA VAL A 229 -6.18 2.81 -34.81
C VAL A 229 -7.34 2.86 -33.81
N ALA A 230 -7.36 3.84 -32.91
CA ALA A 230 -8.43 4.01 -31.93
C ALA A 230 -9.75 4.47 -32.56
N ILE A 231 -9.69 5.33 -33.57
CA ILE A 231 -10.87 5.90 -34.26
C ILE A 231 -11.87 4.85 -34.72
N PRO A 232 -11.51 3.84 -35.55
CA PRO A 232 -12.51 2.89 -36.08
C PRO A 232 -13.17 2.05 -34.98
N VAL A 233 -12.44 1.71 -33.91
CA VAL A 233 -13.00 0.95 -32.79
C VAL A 233 -13.97 1.80 -31.97
N LEU A 234 -13.62 3.08 -31.75
CA LEU A 234 -14.47 4.02 -31.03
C LEU A 234 -15.74 4.41 -31.83
N ASP A 235 -15.61 4.56 -33.15
CA ASP A 235 -16.74 4.81 -34.06
C ASP A 235 -17.72 3.62 -34.06
N GLN A 236 -17.21 2.40 -34.11
CA GLN A 236 -18.01 1.18 -33.97
C GLN A 236 -18.75 1.15 -32.62
N LEU A 237 -18.05 1.37 -31.51
CA LEU A 237 -18.66 1.40 -30.17
C LEU A 237 -19.76 2.47 -30.06
N LEU A 238 -19.52 3.67 -30.61
CA LEU A 238 -20.53 4.73 -30.62
C LEU A 238 -21.75 4.35 -31.49
N SER A 239 -21.55 3.63 -32.59
CA SER A 239 -22.64 3.17 -33.45
C SER A 239 -23.47 2.03 -32.85
N GLU A 240 -22.83 1.12 -32.11
CA GLU A 240 -23.46 -0.04 -31.48
C GLU A 240 -24.21 0.34 -30.20
N PHE A 241 -23.67 1.29 -29.43
CA PHE A 241 -24.14 1.56 -28.06
C PHE A 241 -24.49 3.02 -27.77
N GLY A 242 -24.29 3.94 -28.71
CA GLY A 242 -24.57 5.38 -28.53
C GLY A 242 -26.06 5.75 -28.51
N ILE A 243 -26.96 4.82 -28.19
CA ILE A 243 -28.41 5.00 -28.12
C ILE A 243 -28.79 5.33 -26.65
N PRO A 244 -29.75 6.25 -26.39
CA PRO A 244 -30.16 6.67 -25.04
C PRO A 244 -30.56 5.57 -24.05
N ASP A 245 -30.82 4.35 -24.53
CA ASP A 245 -31.27 3.21 -23.72
C ASP A 245 -30.14 2.46 -23.01
N HIS A 246 -28.87 2.86 -23.19
CA HIS A 246 -27.70 2.28 -22.53
C HIS A 246 -27.01 3.28 -21.57
N PRO A 247 -27.52 3.47 -20.33
CA PRO A 247 -26.97 4.44 -19.38
C PRO A 247 -25.54 4.12 -18.90
N GLU A 248 -25.06 2.90 -19.16
CA GLU A 248 -23.70 2.46 -18.83
C GLU A 248 -22.63 3.10 -19.75
N LEU A 249 -23.04 3.62 -20.92
CA LEU A 249 -22.13 4.24 -21.89
C LEU A 249 -22.58 5.67 -22.19
N ASP A 250 -21.79 6.63 -21.74
CA ASP A 250 -22.02 8.03 -22.05
C ASP A 250 -21.70 8.32 -23.53
N ALA A 251 -22.72 8.27 -24.38
CA ALA A 251 -22.64 8.62 -25.81
C ALA A 251 -22.02 10.00 -26.04
N LEU A 252 -22.18 10.93 -25.08
CA LEU A 252 -21.55 12.25 -25.14
C LEU A 252 -20.03 12.16 -24.98
N ALA A 253 -19.56 11.36 -24.01
CA ALA A 253 -18.14 11.17 -23.77
C ALA A 253 -17.46 10.43 -24.92
N LEU A 254 -18.07 9.36 -25.45
CA LEU A 254 -17.56 8.62 -26.61
C LEU A 254 -17.52 9.50 -27.85
N GLY A 255 -18.60 10.24 -28.11
CA GLY A 255 -18.67 11.15 -29.23
C GLY A 255 -17.67 12.30 -29.12
N THR A 256 -17.42 12.82 -27.91
CA THR A 256 -16.41 13.87 -27.66
C THR A 256 -15.01 13.35 -27.94
N ALA A 257 -14.67 12.16 -27.41
CA ALA A 257 -13.38 11.53 -27.67
C ALA A 257 -13.16 11.28 -29.17
N LEU A 258 -14.18 10.83 -29.90
CA LEU A 258 -14.10 10.62 -31.34
C LEU A 258 -13.88 11.94 -32.10
N GLY A 259 -14.58 13.01 -31.73
CA GLY A 259 -14.39 14.34 -32.31
C GLY A 259 -12.98 14.89 -32.06
N ASP A 260 -12.48 14.75 -30.82
CA ASP A 260 -11.14 15.15 -30.43
C ASP A 260 -10.07 14.34 -31.20
N LEU A 261 -10.28 13.03 -31.39
CA LEU A 261 -9.39 12.17 -32.18
C LEU A 261 -9.34 12.56 -33.66
N TYR A 262 -10.49 12.86 -34.28
CA TYR A 262 -10.51 13.39 -35.66
C TYR A 262 -9.77 14.73 -35.78
N LEU A 263 -9.89 15.60 -34.77
CA LEU A 263 -9.18 16.88 -34.76
C LEU A 263 -7.66 16.67 -34.67
N VAL A 264 -7.22 15.82 -33.74
CA VAL A 264 -5.80 15.51 -33.50
C VAL A 264 -5.14 14.83 -34.71
N THR A 265 -5.87 13.96 -35.39
CA THR A 265 -5.38 13.25 -36.59
C THR A 265 -5.38 14.10 -37.86
N GLY A 266 -6.02 15.27 -37.83
CA GLY A 266 -6.10 16.20 -38.96
C GLY A 266 -7.30 15.97 -39.87
N ASP A 267 -8.20 15.05 -39.53
CA ASP A 267 -9.45 14.79 -40.24
C ASP A 267 -10.53 15.82 -39.88
N TYR A 268 -10.21 17.10 -40.13
CA TYR A 268 -11.01 18.25 -39.69
C TYR A 268 -12.46 18.23 -40.18
N LYS A 269 -12.74 17.62 -41.34
CA LYS A 269 -14.12 17.47 -41.83
C LYS A 269 -14.95 16.50 -40.98
N LEU A 270 -14.34 15.41 -40.54
CA LEU A 270 -15.01 14.42 -39.68
C LEU A 270 -15.13 14.98 -38.26
N ALA A 271 -14.12 15.70 -37.78
CA ALA A 271 -14.19 16.43 -36.51
C ALA A 271 -15.35 17.44 -36.52
N GLU A 272 -15.45 18.28 -37.56
CA GLU A 272 -16.53 19.26 -37.73
C GLU A 272 -17.92 18.59 -37.72
N LYS A 273 -18.08 17.50 -38.49
CA LYS A 273 -19.32 16.72 -38.49
C LYS A 273 -19.64 16.17 -37.09
N GLN A 274 -18.65 15.61 -36.42
CA GLN A 274 -18.84 14.97 -35.12
C GLN A 274 -19.19 15.96 -34.02
N TYR A 275 -18.51 17.11 -33.95
CA TYR A 275 -18.89 18.17 -33.02
C TYR A 275 -20.27 18.77 -33.33
N GLY A 276 -20.65 18.84 -34.61
CA GLY A 276 -22.01 19.21 -35.01
C GLY A 276 -23.06 18.24 -34.46
N ASN A 277 -22.83 16.93 -34.58
CA ASN A 277 -23.70 15.89 -34.02
C ASN A 277 -23.77 15.98 -32.49
N LEU A 278 -22.62 16.19 -31.83
CA LEU A 278 -22.55 16.35 -30.37
C LEU A 278 -23.39 17.52 -29.88
N LEU A 279 -23.38 18.65 -30.57
CA LEU A 279 -24.23 19.78 -30.19
C LEU A 279 -25.72 19.41 -30.24
N GLN A 280 -26.17 18.62 -31.22
CA GLN A 280 -27.57 18.16 -31.26
C GLN A 280 -27.91 17.30 -30.03
N LEU A 281 -26.99 16.43 -29.59
CA LEU A 281 -27.17 15.60 -28.40
C LEU A 281 -27.15 16.42 -27.10
N VAL A 282 -26.21 17.37 -26.97
CA VAL A 282 -26.11 18.27 -25.81
C VAL A 282 -27.35 19.16 -25.68
N ASP A 283 -27.91 19.59 -26.80
CA ASP A 283 -29.15 20.38 -26.85
C ASP A 283 -30.33 19.59 -26.31
N GLN A 284 -30.42 18.30 -26.65
CA GLN A 284 -31.45 17.39 -26.15
C GLN A 284 -31.29 17.11 -24.65
N ALA A 285 -30.04 17.07 -24.16
CA ALA A 285 -29.72 16.82 -22.76
C ALA A 285 -29.68 18.08 -21.85
N ASN A 286 -29.87 19.28 -22.42
CA ASN A 286 -29.76 20.57 -21.73
C ASN A 286 -28.41 20.77 -21.00
N LEU A 287 -27.33 20.27 -21.58
CA LEU A 287 -25.97 20.35 -21.01
C LEU A 287 -25.20 21.56 -21.60
N LYS A 288 -24.10 21.95 -20.96
CA LYS A 288 -23.26 23.06 -21.45
C LYS A 288 -22.53 22.68 -22.74
N LYS A 289 -22.67 23.51 -23.77
CA LYS A 289 -22.13 23.30 -25.14
C LYS A 289 -20.69 23.78 -25.34
N ASP A 290 -20.04 24.26 -24.29
CA ASP A 290 -18.85 25.13 -24.43
C ASP A 290 -17.66 24.44 -25.13
N TRP A 291 -17.46 23.13 -24.91
CA TRP A 291 -16.35 22.41 -25.55
C TRP A 291 -16.53 22.33 -27.07
N ALA A 292 -17.61 21.67 -27.53
CA ALA A 292 -17.87 21.45 -28.95
C ALA A 292 -18.06 22.76 -29.74
N ASN A 293 -18.72 23.77 -29.15
CA ASN A 293 -18.86 25.09 -29.77
C ASN A 293 -17.51 25.74 -30.06
N ARG A 294 -16.57 25.67 -29.10
CA ARG A 294 -15.23 26.27 -29.27
C ARG A 294 -14.39 25.50 -30.29
N GLN A 295 -14.54 24.17 -30.35
CA GLN A 295 -13.90 23.36 -31.38
C GLN A 295 -14.39 23.75 -32.78
N LEU A 296 -15.70 23.85 -32.96
CA LEU A 296 -16.28 24.28 -34.23
C LEU A 296 -15.86 25.71 -34.59
N ALA A 297 -15.80 26.63 -33.62
CA ALA A 297 -15.34 28.00 -33.87
C ALA A 297 -13.90 28.03 -34.38
N LEU A 298 -13.00 27.22 -33.83
CA LEU A 298 -11.63 27.11 -34.34
C LEU A 298 -11.59 26.49 -35.75
N LEU A 299 -12.36 25.43 -35.99
CA LEU A 299 -12.45 24.77 -37.30
C LEU A 299 -13.03 25.68 -38.39
N ALA A 300 -13.95 26.58 -38.03
CA ALA A 300 -14.58 27.54 -38.95
C ALA A 300 -13.68 28.74 -39.30
N VAL A 301 -12.88 29.21 -38.33
CA VAL A 301 -12.00 30.39 -38.50
C VAL A 301 -10.64 30.02 -39.09
N GLY A 302 -10.16 28.81 -38.82
CA GLY A 302 -8.87 28.34 -39.32
C GLY A 302 -8.89 28.09 -40.84
N GLN A 303 -7.86 28.56 -41.55
CA GLN A 303 -7.48 27.84 -42.77
C GLN A 303 -7.24 26.39 -42.37
N ARG A 304 -7.90 25.41 -42.99
CA ARG A 304 -7.69 23.99 -42.69
C ARG A 304 -6.18 23.69 -42.70
N GLY A 305 -5.63 23.29 -41.56
CA GLY A 305 -4.19 23.08 -41.37
C GLY A 305 -3.34 24.31 -40.98
N GLY A 306 -3.96 25.42 -40.60
CA GLY A 306 -3.29 26.62 -40.09
C GLY A 306 -2.44 26.33 -38.85
N LEU A 307 -1.44 27.17 -38.59
CA LEU A 307 -0.47 26.93 -37.51
C LEU A 307 -1.13 26.80 -36.13
N GLU A 308 -2.08 27.68 -35.81
CA GLU A 308 -2.84 27.64 -34.55
C GLU A 308 -3.61 26.32 -34.39
N LEU A 309 -4.30 25.86 -35.45
CA LEU A 309 -5.06 24.61 -35.43
C LEU A 309 -4.15 23.39 -35.24
N ARG A 310 -2.96 23.39 -35.86
CA ARG A 310 -1.97 22.31 -35.70
C ARG A 310 -1.37 22.28 -34.29
N GLU A 311 -1.02 23.44 -33.74
CA GLU A 311 -0.48 23.53 -32.37
C GLU A 311 -1.55 23.19 -31.32
N TYR A 312 -2.80 23.59 -31.55
CA TYR A 312 -3.91 23.18 -30.71
C TYR A 312 -4.17 21.67 -30.80
N GLY A 313 -4.13 21.10 -32.00
CA GLY A 313 -4.23 19.65 -32.20
C GLY A 313 -3.14 18.88 -31.48
N ALA A 314 -1.89 19.37 -31.49
CA ALA A 314 -0.79 18.78 -30.73
C ALA A 314 -1.05 18.86 -29.21
N LEU A 315 -1.49 20.01 -28.70
CA LEU A 315 -1.87 20.17 -27.30
C LEU A 315 -3.02 19.24 -26.89
N LEU A 316 -4.03 19.08 -27.75
CA LEU A 316 -5.15 18.18 -27.52
C LEU A 316 -4.69 16.71 -27.52
N ALA A 317 -3.76 16.33 -28.40
CA ALA A 317 -3.14 15.01 -28.41
C ALA A 317 -2.41 14.71 -27.10
N ASP A 318 -1.65 15.70 -26.61
CA ASP A 318 -0.96 15.61 -25.32
C ASP A 318 -1.95 15.48 -24.16
N TYR A 319 -3.08 16.19 -24.23
CA TYR A 319 -4.14 16.09 -23.23
C TYR A 319 -4.89 14.74 -23.24
N LEU A 320 -5.16 14.18 -24.42
CA LEU A 320 -5.84 12.89 -24.53
C LEU A 320 -5.01 11.74 -23.98
N SER A 321 -3.69 11.81 -24.12
CA SER A 321 -2.74 10.80 -23.65
C SER A 321 -2.06 11.16 -22.33
N PHE A 322 -2.54 12.19 -21.62
CA PHE A 322 -1.84 12.78 -20.47
C PHE A 322 -1.76 11.80 -19.29
N ASN A 323 -0.56 11.50 -18.81
CA ASN A 323 -0.37 10.72 -17.60
C ASN A 323 0.48 11.54 -16.62
N PRO A 324 -0.03 11.90 -15.43
CA PRO A 324 0.70 12.77 -14.51
C PRO A 324 2.02 12.16 -14.02
N THR A 325 2.13 10.83 -13.94
CA THR A 325 3.39 10.15 -13.58
C THR A 325 4.45 10.26 -14.67
N ARG A 326 4.04 10.20 -15.94
CA ARG A 326 4.95 10.30 -17.10
C ARG A 326 5.25 11.75 -17.49
N ASP A 327 4.24 12.60 -17.40
CA ASP A 327 4.24 13.93 -18.01
C ASP A 327 4.34 15.06 -16.99
N GLY A 328 3.97 14.82 -15.72
CA GLY A 328 3.92 15.81 -14.64
C GLY A 328 3.28 17.13 -15.10
N TYR A 329 4.03 18.22 -15.01
CA TYR A 329 3.56 19.57 -15.37
C TYR A 329 3.78 19.97 -16.84
N LYS A 330 4.29 19.08 -17.71
CA LYS A 330 4.58 19.41 -19.12
C LYS A 330 3.37 19.97 -19.85
N LEU A 331 2.21 19.35 -19.67
CA LEU A 331 0.96 19.79 -20.33
C LEU A 331 0.48 21.16 -19.82
N VAL A 332 0.69 21.45 -18.53
CA VAL A 332 0.39 22.77 -17.95
C VAL A 332 1.23 23.85 -18.63
N TRP A 333 2.53 23.59 -18.84
CA TRP A 333 3.43 24.52 -19.52
C TRP A 333 3.08 24.68 -21.00
N ALA A 334 2.75 23.58 -21.68
CA ALA A 334 2.31 23.62 -23.08
C ALA A 334 1.03 24.45 -23.24
N ALA A 335 0.05 24.27 -22.35
CA ALA A 335 -1.18 25.06 -22.35
C ALA A 335 -0.91 26.56 -22.06
N ASN A 336 -0.05 26.88 -21.09
CA ASN A 336 0.37 28.26 -20.82
C ASN A 336 1.07 28.91 -22.03
N ALA A 337 1.95 28.18 -22.70
CA ALA A 337 2.62 28.65 -23.91
C ALA A 337 1.62 28.93 -25.03
N PHE A 338 0.63 28.05 -25.23
CA PHE A 338 -0.44 28.26 -26.20
C PHE A 338 -1.26 29.51 -25.89
N LEU A 339 -1.71 29.69 -24.64
CA LEU A 339 -2.51 30.84 -24.21
C LEU A 339 -1.76 32.16 -24.37
N LYS A 340 -0.45 32.17 -24.12
CA LYS A 340 0.41 33.33 -24.34
C LYS A 340 0.58 33.66 -25.82
N LYS A 341 0.68 32.63 -26.67
CA LYS A 341 0.88 32.78 -28.12
C LYS A 341 -0.41 33.14 -28.86
N TYR A 342 -1.55 32.62 -28.44
CA TYR A 342 -2.87 32.81 -29.07
C TYR A 342 -3.92 33.37 -28.08
N PRO A 343 -3.73 34.60 -27.56
CA PRO A 343 -4.59 35.15 -26.50
C PRO A 343 -6.06 35.38 -26.90
N TYR A 344 -6.34 35.43 -28.21
CA TYR A 344 -7.68 35.61 -28.79
C TYR A 344 -8.22 34.35 -29.47
N SER A 345 -7.59 33.19 -29.23
CA SER A 345 -8.02 31.93 -29.81
C SER A 345 -9.47 31.59 -29.43
N PRO A 346 -10.32 31.12 -30.37
CA PRO A 346 -11.65 30.61 -30.05
C PRO A 346 -11.65 29.50 -28.99
N VAL A 347 -10.59 28.68 -28.95
CA VAL A 347 -10.40 27.58 -28.01
C VAL A 347 -9.70 27.97 -26.72
N LYS A 348 -9.46 29.26 -26.45
CA LYS A 348 -8.86 29.73 -25.19
C LYS A 348 -9.50 29.09 -23.95
N GLY A 349 -10.84 29.03 -23.91
CA GLY A 349 -11.58 28.41 -22.80
C GLY A 349 -11.31 26.90 -22.66
N ASN A 350 -11.17 26.17 -23.77
CA ASN A 350 -10.81 24.75 -23.75
C ASN A 350 -9.37 24.56 -23.25
N VAL A 351 -8.45 25.43 -23.67
CA VAL A 351 -7.04 25.36 -23.26
C VAL A 351 -6.89 25.70 -21.77
N GLU A 352 -7.61 26.70 -21.24
CA GLU A 352 -7.64 26.97 -19.81
C GLU A 352 -8.17 25.78 -19.02
N ARG A 353 -9.22 25.12 -19.52
CA ARG A 353 -9.74 23.89 -18.92
C ARG A 353 -8.66 22.81 -18.91
N ILE A 354 -7.99 22.55 -20.03
CA ILE A 354 -6.87 21.58 -20.11
C ILE A 354 -5.78 21.93 -19.09
N ARG A 355 -5.40 23.21 -18.98
CA ARG A 355 -4.36 23.66 -18.06
C ARG A 355 -4.72 23.38 -16.60
N ILE A 356 -5.90 23.83 -16.16
CA ILE A 356 -6.37 23.65 -14.77
C ILE A 356 -6.44 22.17 -14.44
N ASP A 357 -6.96 21.41 -15.39
CA ASP A 357 -7.18 20.00 -15.23
C ASP A 357 -5.87 19.20 -15.12
N ALA A 358 -4.92 19.46 -16.02
CA ALA A 358 -3.59 18.89 -15.97
C ALA A 358 -2.85 19.29 -14.69
N GLN A 359 -3.04 20.55 -14.24
CA GLN A 359 -2.44 21.04 -13.01
C GLN A 359 -2.98 20.29 -11.79
N ASN A 360 -4.29 20.14 -11.65
CA ASN A 360 -4.89 19.41 -10.53
C ASN A 360 -4.37 17.97 -10.44
N HIS A 361 -4.27 17.27 -11.57
CA HIS A 361 -3.74 15.90 -11.59
C HIS A 361 -2.23 15.84 -11.31
N ALA A 362 -1.44 16.78 -11.82
CA ALA A 362 -0.01 16.86 -11.53
C ALA A 362 0.23 17.16 -10.04
N ASP A 363 -0.54 18.09 -9.46
CA ASP A 363 -0.50 18.43 -8.04
C ASP A 363 -0.87 17.22 -7.16
N GLN A 364 -1.94 16.48 -7.53
CA GLN A 364 -2.36 15.26 -6.84
C GLN A 364 -1.29 14.17 -6.90
N TRP A 365 -0.73 13.92 -8.10
CA TRP A 365 0.34 12.95 -8.27
C TRP A 365 1.56 13.32 -7.42
N LEU A 366 2.04 14.57 -7.50
CA LEU A 366 3.22 15.01 -6.75
C LEU A 366 2.98 14.91 -5.24
N SER A 367 1.78 15.29 -4.78
CA SER A 367 1.43 15.21 -3.35
C SER A 367 1.42 13.76 -2.85
N GLY A 368 0.77 12.85 -3.58
CA GLY A 368 0.78 11.42 -3.24
C GLY A 368 2.18 10.82 -3.30
N TYR A 369 2.96 11.21 -4.30
CA TYR A 369 4.35 10.79 -4.46
C TYR A 369 5.22 11.18 -3.26
N MET A 370 5.11 12.43 -2.81
CA MET A 370 5.86 12.93 -1.65
C MET A 370 5.37 12.31 -0.34
N GLN A 371 4.07 11.98 -0.24
CA GLN A 371 3.53 11.27 0.92
C GLN A 371 4.11 9.86 1.04
N GLU A 372 4.21 9.11 -0.07
CA GLU A 372 4.84 7.79 -0.07
C GLU A 372 6.31 7.85 0.34
N VAL A 373 7.05 8.86 -0.14
CA VAL A 373 8.44 9.11 0.28
C VAL A 373 8.51 9.39 1.78
N GLU A 374 7.56 10.16 2.31
CA GLU A 374 7.50 10.45 3.74
C GLU A 374 7.18 9.18 4.56
N THR A 375 6.27 8.33 4.11
CA THR A 375 5.99 7.03 4.75
C THR A 375 7.24 6.16 4.80
N LEU A 376 7.95 5.99 3.68
CA LEU A 376 9.22 5.24 3.64
C LEU A 376 10.26 5.83 4.60
N THR A 377 10.31 7.15 4.72
CA THR A 377 11.21 7.86 5.63
C THR A 377 10.86 7.60 7.09
N GLN A 378 9.57 7.60 7.44
CA GLN A 378 9.09 7.28 8.79
C GLN A 378 9.35 5.81 9.16
N GLU A 379 9.29 4.91 8.19
CA GLU A 379 9.68 3.50 8.33
C GLU A 379 11.21 3.29 8.41
N LYS A 380 12.01 4.37 8.41
CA LYS A 380 13.48 4.36 8.38
C LYS A 380 14.07 3.68 7.13
N ARG A 381 13.29 3.57 6.06
CA ARG A 381 13.70 3.02 4.76
C ARG A 381 14.29 4.13 3.89
N PHE A 382 15.35 4.77 4.39
CA PHE A 382 15.94 5.96 3.77
C PHE A 382 16.47 5.72 2.36
N GLN A 383 17.02 4.53 2.09
CA GLN A 383 17.48 4.15 0.75
C GLN A 383 16.31 4.09 -0.24
N ASP A 384 15.22 3.41 0.12
CA ASP A 384 14.02 3.29 -0.72
C ASP A 384 13.39 4.67 -0.98
N SER A 385 13.33 5.53 0.04
CA SER A 385 12.89 6.93 -0.12
C SER A 385 13.75 7.69 -1.12
N SER A 386 15.07 7.51 -1.07
CA SER A 386 16.03 8.21 -1.92
C SER A 386 15.97 7.71 -3.37
N GLU A 387 15.88 6.40 -3.57
CA GLU A 387 15.70 5.78 -4.89
C GLU A 387 14.39 6.22 -5.52
N LYS A 388 13.31 6.26 -4.73
CA LYS A 388 12.03 6.79 -5.20
C LYS A 388 12.18 8.25 -5.62
N LEU A 389 12.74 9.15 -4.81
CA LEU A 389 12.94 10.54 -5.24
C LEU A 389 13.79 10.68 -6.52
N ALA A 390 14.76 9.78 -6.73
CA ALA A 390 15.62 9.79 -7.91
C ALA A 390 14.91 9.43 -9.22
N THR A 391 13.72 8.79 -9.19
CA THR A 391 12.98 8.48 -10.43
C THR A 391 12.23 9.69 -11.01
N VAL A 392 12.12 10.80 -10.28
CA VAL A 392 11.48 12.02 -10.79
C VAL A 392 12.41 12.76 -11.74
N THR A 393 12.04 12.85 -13.02
CA THR A 393 12.85 13.52 -14.04
C THR A 393 12.69 15.04 -14.00
N PRO A 394 13.76 15.85 -14.18
CA PRO A 394 13.68 17.32 -14.14
C PRO A 394 12.71 17.96 -15.13
N GLU A 395 12.39 17.28 -16.24
CA GLU A 395 11.55 17.77 -17.33
C GLU A 395 10.06 17.73 -17.01
N ILE A 396 9.62 17.06 -15.93
CA ILE A 396 8.21 16.90 -15.58
C ILE A 396 7.81 17.73 -14.34
N ILE A 397 8.75 18.43 -13.72
CA ILE A 397 8.54 19.24 -12.52
C ILE A 397 9.14 20.64 -12.70
N ASP A 398 8.65 21.62 -11.94
CA ASP A 398 9.20 22.98 -11.98
C ASP A 398 10.50 23.10 -11.16
N GLU A 399 11.14 24.27 -11.24
CA GLU A 399 12.39 24.55 -10.51
C GLU A 399 12.21 24.46 -8.99
N THR A 400 11.05 24.90 -8.50
CA THR A 400 10.74 24.93 -7.07
C THR A 400 10.68 23.52 -6.50
N THR A 401 9.93 22.63 -7.15
CA THR A 401 9.83 21.21 -6.80
C THR A 401 11.18 20.51 -6.93
N ARG A 402 11.97 20.83 -7.96
CA ARG A 402 13.31 20.25 -8.11
C ARG A 402 14.20 20.58 -6.93
N LEU A 403 14.19 21.83 -6.49
CA LEU A 403 14.94 22.25 -5.30
C LEU A 403 14.45 21.54 -4.04
N GLN A 404 13.13 21.39 -3.87
CA GLN A 404 12.55 20.65 -2.74
C GLN A 404 13.00 19.18 -2.72
N ILE A 405 12.99 18.51 -3.87
CA ILE A 405 13.46 17.12 -3.99
C ILE A 405 14.94 17.02 -3.64
N GLN A 406 15.78 17.93 -4.14
CA GLN A 406 17.20 17.96 -3.79
C GLN A 406 17.44 18.17 -2.30
N GLN A 407 16.72 19.13 -1.69
CA GLN A 407 16.80 19.35 -0.24
C GLN A 407 16.36 18.12 0.56
N LYS A 408 15.30 17.45 0.13
CA LYS A 408 14.82 16.22 0.78
C LYS A 408 15.84 15.08 0.63
N LEU A 409 16.46 14.90 -0.54
CA LEU A 409 17.52 13.92 -0.75
C LEU A 409 18.72 14.12 0.18
N GLU A 410 19.18 15.36 0.36
CA GLU A 410 20.26 15.65 1.30
C GLU A 410 19.82 15.40 2.76
N ALA A 411 18.61 15.82 3.12
CA ALA A 411 18.05 15.56 4.45
C ALA A 411 17.92 14.05 4.74
N LEU A 412 17.58 13.22 3.74
CA LEU A 412 17.51 11.77 3.89
C LEU A 412 18.87 11.15 4.16
N LYS A 413 19.93 11.60 3.47
CA LYS A 413 21.30 11.13 3.72
C LYS A 413 21.76 11.49 5.13
N GLU A 414 21.46 12.70 5.58
CA GLU A 414 21.77 13.13 6.95
C GLU A 414 21.00 12.30 7.99
N ALA A 415 19.71 12.05 7.76
CA ALA A 415 18.87 11.24 8.63
C ALA A 415 19.34 9.79 8.71
N GLU A 416 19.71 9.20 7.57
CA GLU A 416 20.25 7.83 7.52
C GLU A 416 21.54 7.72 8.34
N LYS A 417 22.47 8.66 8.15
CA LYS A 417 23.72 8.69 8.92
C LYS A 417 23.44 8.83 10.42
N LEU A 418 22.54 9.73 10.80
CA LEU A 418 22.17 9.93 12.20
C LEU A 418 21.56 8.66 12.81
N GLU A 419 20.68 7.96 12.08
CA GLU A 419 20.10 6.70 12.55
C GLU A 419 21.17 5.61 12.73
N GLN A 420 22.11 5.50 11.79
CA GLN A 420 23.24 4.56 11.92
C GLN A 420 24.09 4.87 13.16
N GLU A 421 24.42 6.15 13.40
CA GLU A 421 25.14 6.57 14.60
C GLU A 421 24.36 6.26 15.88
N GLN A 422 23.05 6.51 15.90
CA GLN A 422 22.19 6.18 17.04
C GLN A 422 22.12 4.67 17.31
N GLN A 423 22.04 3.84 16.27
CA GLN A 423 22.04 2.38 16.42
C GLN A 423 23.36 1.86 16.99
N VAL A 424 24.49 2.44 16.56
CA VAL A 424 25.81 2.11 17.12
C VAL A 424 25.87 2.49 18.60
N LEU A 425 25.44 3.70 18.95
CA LEU A 425 25.41 4.15 20.35
C LEU A 425 24.48 3.32 21.22
N ALA A 426 23.28 2.99 20.74
CA ALA A 426 22.33 2.14 21.46
C ALA A 426 22.91 0.74 21.69
N ARG A 427 23.57 0.15 20.67
CA ARG A 427 24.26 -1.13 20.83
C ARG A 427 25.37 -1.06 21.88
N GLN A 428 26.17 0.00 21.85
CA GLN A 428 27.23 0.20 22.83
C GLN A 428 26.69 0.36 24.26
N GLN A 429 25.58 1.09 24.43
CA GLN A 429 24.92 1.23 25.74
C GLN A 429 24.45 -0.12 26.29
N VAL A 430 23.79 -0.95 25.47
CA VAL A 430 23.36 -2.28 25.88
C VAL A 430 24.55 -3.16 26.30
N LEU A 431 25.65 -3.13 25.53
CA LEU A 431 26.87 -3.87 25.87
C LEU A 431 27.48 -3.37 27.18
N GLN A 432 27.48 -2.05 27.41
CA GLN A 432 27.98 -1.45 28.65
C GLN A 432 27.10 -1.82 29.85
N GLU A 433 25.78 -1.82 29.72
CA GLU A 433 24.87 -2.25 30.78
C GLU A 433 25.08 -3.72 31.16
N GLN A 434 25.26 -4.60 30.16
CA GLN A 434 25.60 -6.01 30.40
C GLN A 434 26.96 -6.17 31.09
N TRP A 435 27.95 -5.36 30.70
CA TRP A 435 29.25 -5.32 31.36
C TRP A 435 29.12 -4.91 32.83
N ASP A 436 28.41 -3.83 33.12
CA ASP A 436 28.23 -3.29 34.46
C ASP A 436 27.45 -4.26 35.37
N GLU A 437 26.45 -4.94 34.82
CA GLU A 437 25.74 -6.02 35.53
C GLU A 437 26.69 -7.19 35.86
N SER A 438 27.52 -7.60 34.89
CA SER A 438 28.52 -8.66 35.10
C SER A 438 29.51 -8.30 36.21
N VAL A 439 29.92 -7.03 36.29
CA VAL A 439 30.77 -6.51 37.37
C VAL A 439 30.05 -6.54 38.72
N ARG A 440 28.76 -6.20 38.77
CA ARG A 440 27.98 -6.23 40.01
C ARG A 440 27.81 -7.65 40.56
N ILE A 441 27.53 -8.61 39.68
CA ILE A 441 27.46 -10.04 40.04
C ILE A 441 28.80 -10.50 40.59
N LEU A 442 29.90 -10.11 39.96
CA LEU A 442 31.25 -10.37 40.46
C LEU A 442 31.48 -9.80 41.86
N GLU A 443 31.09 -8.55 42.11
CA GLU A 443 31.24 -7.89 43.42
C GLU A 443 30.43 -8.57 44.53
N SER A 444 29.33 -9.25 44.19
CA SER A 444 28.55 -10.05 45.14
C SER A 444 29.22 -11.37 45.55
N GLY A 445 30.30 -11.77 44.87
CA GLY A 445 31.02 -13.04 45.08
C GLY A 445 30.45 -14.22 44.28
N ALA A 446 29.46 -13.99 43.41
CA ALA A 446 28.89 -15.00 42.52
C ALA A 446 29.77 -15.20 41.26
N TYR A 447 30.95 -15.78 41.45
CA TYR A 447 31.98 -15.84 40.40
C TYR A 447 31.57 -16.64 39.15
N ASP A 448 30.92 -17.79 39.32
CA ASP A 448 30.48 -18.65 38.20
C ASP A 448 29.46 -17.92 37.30
N GLU A 449 28.52 -17.20 37.92
CA GLU A 449 27.51 -16.40 37.22
C GLU A 449 28.12 -15.19 36.52
N ALA A 450 29.06 -14.50 37.16
CA ALA A 450 29.80 -13.41 36.53
C ALA A 450 30.60 -13.88 35.32
N ILE A 451 31.27 -15.04 35.40
CA ILE A 451 31.99 -15.64 34.26
C ILE A 451 31.02 -15.93 33.11
N GLN A 452 29.84 -16.50 33.40
CA GLN A 452 28.82 -16.74 32.37
C GLN A 452 28.37 -15.45 31.69
N MET A 453 28.11 -14.39 32.45
CA MET A 453 27.70 -13.10 31.90
C MET A 453 28.81 -12.46 31.05
N PHE A 454 30.06 -12.46 31.51
CA PHE A 454 31.18 -12.00 30.67
C PHE A 454 31.40 -12.87 29.43
N THR A 455 31.08 -14.17 29.50
CA THR A 455 31.18 -15.08 28.35
C THR A 455 30.23 -14.67 27.23
N GLN A 456 29.04 -14.14 27.56
CA GLN A 456 28.09 -13.61 26.57
C GLN A 456 28.64 -12.39 25.81
N LEU A 457 29.63 -11.70 26.37
CA LEU A 457 30.26 -10.52 25.75
C LEU A 457 31.45 -10.86 24.84
N LEU A 458 31.85 -12.13 24.70
CA LEU A 458 33.05 -12.53 23.96
C LEU A 458 33.02 -12.24 22.46
N GLU A 459 31.83 -12.31 21.86
CA GLU A 459 31.57 -12.09 20.43
C GLU A 459 31.12 -10.65 20.14
N THR A 460 31.49 -9.71 21.00
CA THR A 460 31.12 -8.29 20.90
C THR A 460 32.36 -7.40 20.88
N ASP A 461 32.16 -6.08 20.72
CA ASP A 461 33.25 -5.10 20.80
C ASP A 461 33.97 -5.11 22.15
N LEU A 462 33.35 -5.64 23.21
CA LEU A 462 33.95 -5.82 24.54
C LEU A 462 34.68 -7.16 24.71
N GLY A 463 34.77 -7.98 23.66
CA GLY A 463 35.21 -9.37 23.76
C GLY A 463 36.62 -9.56 24.31
N GLU A 464 37.58 -8.70 23.93
CA GLU A 464 38.94 -8.77 24.49
C GLU A 464 38.97 -8.43 25.99
N GLN A 465 38.23 -7.39 26.37
CA GLN A 465 38.10 -6.97 27.77
C GLN A 465 37.42 -8.06 28.60
N ALA A 466 36.37 -8.69 28.06
CA ALA A 466 35.65 -9.80 28.69
C ALA A 466 36.54 -11.04 28.86
N ARG A 467 37.33 -11.41 27.85
CA ARG A 467 38.32 -12.51 27.96
C ARG A 467 39.30 -12.29 29.09
N SER A 468 39.85 -11.08 29.19
CA SER A 468 40.77 -10.74 30.28
C SER A 468 40.07 -10.85 31.63
N LYS A 469 38.86 -10.29 31.73
CA LYS A 469 38.10 -10.28 32.98
C LYS A 469 37.70 -11.69 33.44
N ILE A 470 37.30 -12.57 32.53
CA ILE A 470 36.98 -13.98 32.84
C ILE A 470 38.18 -14.68 33.50
N LYS A 471 39.40 -14.47 32.99
CA LYS A 471 40.61 -15.06 33.59
C LYS A 471 40.85 -14.54 35.01
N ASP A 472 40.69 -13.24 35.23
CA ASP A 472 40.85 -12.63 36.55
C ASP A 472 39.80 -13.13 37.55
N VAL A 473 38.55 -13.26 37.09
CA VAL A 473 37.44 -13.78 37.90
C VAL A 473 37.64 -15.25 38.24
N ALA A 474 38.00 -16.09 37.26
CA ALA A 474 38.29 -17.51 37.47
C ALA A 474 39.42 -17.72 38.47
N LEU A 475 40.49 -16.92 38.38
CA LEU A 475 41.59 -16.97 39.33
C LEU A 475 41.14 -16.58 40.75
N SER A 476 40.26 -15.58 40.87
CA SER A 476 39.72 -15.13 42.16
C SER A 476 38.83 -16.21 42.78
N ALA A 477 37.93 -16.79 42.00
CA ALA A 477 37.06 -17.89 42.39
C ALA A 477 37.88 -19.10 42.88
N ALA A 478 38.88 -19.51 42.10
CA ALA A 478 39.76 -20.62 42.44
C ALA A 478 40.54 -20.37 43.75
N LYS A 479 40.99 -19.12 44.00
CA LYS A 479 41.66 -18.76 45.26
C LYS A 479 40.72 -18.85 46.45
N ASP A 480 39.47 -18.40 46.30
CA ASP A 480 38.48 -18.42 47.38
C ASP A 480 38.01 -19.84 47.70
N ASP A 481 37.74 -20.67 46.70
CA ASP A 481 37.41 -22.08 46.91
C ASP A 481 38.58 -22.86 47.52
N ARG A 482 39.82 -22.55 47.13
CA ARG A 482 41.01 -23.12 47.77
C ARG A 482 41.11 -22.70 49.24
N ARG A 483 40.72 -21.46 49.58
CA ARG A 483 40.68 -20.98 50.97
C ARG A 483 39.61 -21.72 51.78
N LYS A 484 38.41 -21.93 51.23
CA LYS A 484 37.35 -22.75 51.85
C LYS A 484 37.83 -24.19 52.10
N ALA A 485 38.45 -24.80 51.09
CA ALA A 485 39.02 -26.13 51.22
C ALA A 485 40.10 -26.21 52.32
N ALA A 486 40.95 -25.18 52.42
CA ALA A 486 41.97 -25.10 53.46
C ALA A 486 41.36 -24.95 54.87
N ASP A 487 40.29 -24.16 55.03
CA ASP A 487 39.57 -24.04 56.30
C ASP A 487 38.95 -25.37 56.74
N LEU A 488 38.28 -26.08 55.83
CA LEU A 488 37.73 -27.42 56.07
C LEU A 488 38.84 -28.41 56.47
N PHE A 489 39.98 -28.37 55.77
CA PHE A 489 41.13 -29.20 56.10
C PHE A 489 41.65 -28.90 57.52
N ILE A 490 41.84 -27.62 57.87
CA ILE A 490 42.28 -27.22 59.22
C ILE A 490 41.28 -27.67 60.28
N ARG A 491 39.97 -27.49 60.06
CA ARG A 491 38.92 -27.96 60.97
C ARG A 491 38.97 -29.48 61.14
N SER A 492 39.24 -30.24 60.08
CA SER A 492 39.38 -31.70 60.16
C SER A 492 40.53 -32.13 61.07
N THR A 493 41.65 -31.40 61.09
CA THR A 493 42.79 -31.70 61.97
C THR A 493 42.49 -31.48 63.46
N ARG A 494 41.46 -30.68 63.77
CA ARG A 494 41.03 -30.34 65.13
C ARG A 494 39.79 -31.12 65.57
N ALA A 495 39.17 -31.90 64.68
CA ALA A 495 38.00 -32.69 64.98
C ALA A 495 38.39 -33.91 65.85
N ALA A 496 37.72 -34.06 66.99
CA ALA A 496 37.94 -35.18 67.91
C ALA A 496 37.25 -36.47 67.43
N ASP A 497 36.16 -36.35 66.68
CA ASP A 497 35.40 -37.45 66.12
C ASP A 497 35.93 -37.86 64.74
N LEU A 498 36.06 -39.18 64.53
CA LEU A 498 36.67 -39.75 63.33
C LEU A 498 35.77 -39.60 62.10
N GLU A 499 34.45 -39.72 62.25
CA GLU A 499 33.50 -39.52 61.14
C GLU A 499 33.42 -38.06 60.71
N THR A 500 33.38 -37.12 61.66
CA THR A 500 33.42 -35.69 61.38
C THR A 500 34.71 -35.31 60.64
N ARG A 501 35.86 -35.86 61.05
CA ARG A 501 37.14 -35.63 60.37
C ARG A 501 37.10 -36.13 58.91
N LYS A 502 36.54 -37.32 58.68
CA LYS A 502 36.37 -37.92 57.36
C LYS A 502 35.48 -37.06 56.45
N GLN A 503 34.33 -36.60 56.94
CA GLN A 503 33.43 -35.73 56.18
C GLN A 503 34.11 -34.41 55.76
N LEU A 504 34.80 -33.74 56.69
CA LEU A 504 35.51 -32.48 56.41
C LEU A 504 36.63 -32.65 55.38
N LEU A 505 37.35 -33.77 55.40
CA LEU A 505 38.38 -34.08 54.42
C LEU A 505 37.79 -34.38 53.03
N LEU A 506 36.69 -35.12 52.96
CA LEU A 506 35.98 -35.36 51.69
C LEU A 506 35.43 -34.06 51.09
N GLU A 507 34.87 -33.18 51.91
CA GLU A 507 34.37 -31.89 51.46
C GLU A 507 35.52 -30.97 51.00
N SER A 508 36.63 -30.92 51.75
CA SER A 508 37.85 -30.22 51.35
C SER A 508 38.38 -30.72 50.00
N ARG A 509 38.43 -32.05 49.81
CA ARG A 509 38.80 -32.68 48.54
C ARG A 509 37.84 -32.29 47.40
N ARG A 510 36.53 -32.27 47.66
CA ARG A 510 35.51 -31.88 46.67
C ARG A 510 35.72 -30.46 46.17
N TYR A 511 35.96 -29.50 47.07
CA TYR A 511 36.27 -28.11 46.67
C TYR A 511 37.54 -28.04 45.82
N LEU A 512 38.60 -28.76 46.19
CA LEU A 512 39.86 -28.73 45.43
C LEU A 512 39.73 -29.35 44.04
N LEU A 513 39.00 -30.46 43.90
CA LEU A 513 38.73 -31.08 42.60
C LEU A 513 37.82 -30.19 41.74
N GLY A 514 36.80 -29.57 42.33
CA GLY A 514 35.91 -28.64 41.64
C GLY A 514 36.66 -27.44 41.04
N ILE A 515 37.74 -26.97 41.66
CA ILE A 515 38.60 -25.92 41.08
C ILE A 515 39.25 -26.38 39.77
N LEU A 516 39.76 -27.61 39.72
CA LEU A 516 40.42 -28.14 38.52
C LEU A 516 39.43 -28.39 37.38
N GLU A 517 38.18 -28.71 37.72
CA GLU A 517 37.09 -28.89 36.75
C GLU A 517 36.58 -27.55 36.21
N LYS A 518 36.27 -26.61 37.09
CA LYS A 518 35.67 -25.32 36.71
C LYS A 518 36.66 -24.31 36.16
N TYR A 519 37.90 -24.32 36.66
CA TYR A 519 38.91 -23.32 36.34
C TYR A 519 40.25 -24.01 35.96
N PRO A 520 40.29 -24.77 34.85
CA PRO A 520 41.46 -25.57 34.49
C PRO A 520 42.69 -24.72 34.13
N ASP A 521 42.50 -23.48 33.69
CA ASP A 521 43.55 -22.64 33.12
C ASP A 521 44.08 -21.55 34.08
N VAL A 522 43.85 -21.69 35.40
CA VAL A 522 44.31 -20.70 36.39
C VAL A 522 45.70 -21.01 36.92
N ASP A 523 46.51 -19.98 37.17
CA ASP A 523 47.91 -20.10 37.61
C ASP A 523 48.13 -20.86 38.94
N ILE A 524 47.08 -21.17 39.69
CA ILE A 524 47.18 -21.86 41.00
C ILE A 524 46.98 -23.38 40.91
N VAL A 525 46.78 -23.95 39.73
CA VAL A 525 46.51 -25.39 39.53
C VAL A 525 47.54 -26.29 40.23
N ASP A 526 48.84 -26.02 40.08
CA ASP A 526 49.89 -26.82 40.74
C ASP A 526 49.77 -26.82 42.27
N LYS A 527 49.40 -25.67 42.85
CA LYS A 527 49.18 -25.53 44.30
C LYS A 527 47.91 -26.25 44.75
N VAL A 528 46.88 -26.29 43.90
CA VAL A 528 45.65 -27.04 44.17
C VAL A 528 45.93 -28.54 44.14
N MET A 529 46.65 -29.03 43.12
CA MET A 529 47.08 -30.43 43.05
C MET A 529 47.91 -30.85 44.27
N GLY A 530 48.86 -30.02 44.70
CA GLY A 530 49.63 -30.28 45.93
C GLY A 530 48.76 -30.35 47.19
N ASN A 531 47.74 -29.50 47.28
CA ASN A 531 46.77 -29.57 48.37
C ASN A 531 45.93 -30.86 48.31
N ILE A 532 45.48 -31.28 47.12
CA ILE A 532 44.71 -32.52 46.92
C ILE A 532 45.52 -33.72 47.41
N GLN A 533 46.78 -33.85 46.97
CA GLN A 533 47.67 -34.93 47.39
C GLN A 533 47.79 -35.02 48.91
N ARG A 534 47.84 -33.86 49.59
CA ARG A 534 47.92 -33.81 51.05
C ARG A 534 46.60 -34.26 51.71
N VAL A 535 45.46 -33.80 51.22
CA VAL A 535 44.14 -34.21 51.73
C VAL A 535 43.92 -35.71 51.52
N GLU A 536 44.29 -36.23 50.35
CA GLU A 536 44.16 -37.65 50.01
C GLU A 536 45.08 -38.54 50.84
N LYS A 537 46.29 -38.07 51.17
CA LYS A 537 47.18 -38.78 52.10
C LYS A 537 46.54 -38.95 53.49
N ASP A 538 45.90 -37.90 54.00
CA ASP A 538 45.23 -37.94 55.30
C ASP A 538 43.96 -38.82 55.25
N LEU A 539 43.21 -38.79 54.14
CA LEU A 539 42.07 -39.70 53.91
C LEU A 539 42.52 -41.17 53.86
N HIS A 540 43.59 -41.48 53.12
CA HIS A 540 44.12 -42.84 53.01
C HIS A 540 44.60 -43.38 54.37
N ALA A 541 45.10 -42.50 55.25
CA ALA A 541 45.52 -42.89 56.59
C ALA A 541 44.34 -43.23 57.51
N ILE A 542 43.16 -42.66 57.26
CA ILE A 542 41.93 -42.93 58.02
C ILE A 542 41.21 -44.16 57.46
N ASP A 543 40.98 -44.18 56.14
CA ASP A 543 40.21 -45.22 55.45
C ASP A 543 40.61 -45.28 53.96
N PRO A 544 41.45 -46.28 53.58
CA PRO A 544 41.94 -46.44 52.21
C PRO A 544 40.87 -46.69 51.14
N VAL A 545 39.65 -47.11 51.54
CA VAL A 545 38.57 -47.46 50.61
C VAL A 545 37.90 -46.20 50.06
N LEU A 546 37.95 -45.07 50.78
CA LEU A 546 37.30 -43.82 50.39
C LEU A 546 37.88 -43.16 49.14
N LEU A 547 39.11 -43.50 48.78
CA LEU A 547 39.74 -43.02 47.55
C LEU A 547 39.41 -43.92 46.34
N ARG A 548 38.70 -45.04 46.55
CA ARG A 548 38.35 -46.03 45.52
C ARG A 548 36.87 -45.97 45.09
N SER A 549 35.99 -45.32 45.88
CA SER A 549 34.58 -45.24 45.55
C SER A 549 34.29 -44.13 44.52
N PRO A 550 33.63 -44.45 43.39
CA PRO A 550 33.16 -43.45 42.43
C PRO A 550 32.02 -42.58 42.99
N GLU A 551 31.40 -42.92 44.13
CA GLU A 551 30.42 -42.08 44.83
C GLU A 551 31.01 -40.79 45.42
N ALA A 552 32.34 -40.67 45.53
CA ALA A 552 32.99 -39.39 45.81
C ALA A 552 32.96 -38.42 44.60
N ALA A 553 32.40 -38.84 43.45
CA ALA A 553 32.27 -38.08 42.22
C ALA A 553 30.80 -37.82 41.77
N THR A 554 29.77 -38.34 42.47
CA THR A 554 28.36 -38.32 41.98
C THR A 554 27.32 -37.82 42.99
N GLN A 555 27.64 -36.82 43.81
CA GLN A 555 26.61 -35.97 44.45
C GLN A 555 26.57 -34.57 43.81
N SER A 556 26.52 -34.55 42.47
CA SER A 556 26.18 -33.37 41.67
C SER A 556 24.96 -33.72 40.80
N GLY A 557 23.80 -33.19 41.17
CA GLY A 557 22.73 -32.87 40.21
C GLY A 557 21.78 -33.99 39.80
N ILE A 558 20.75 -34.21 40.63
CA ILE A 558 19.38 -34.31 40.11
C ILE A 558 18.95 -32.86 39.79
N ILE A 559 18.59 -32.62 38.53
CA ILE A 559 17.44 -31.83 38.00
C ILE A 559 17.60 -31.93 36.47
N GLU A 560 16.69 -32.68 35.84
CA GLU A 560 16.39 -32.56 34.40
C GLU A 560 15.68 -31.24 34.11
#